data_AF-A0A6I7FE62-F1
#
_entry.id   AF-A0A6I7FE62-F1
#
_cell.length_a   1.000
_cell.length_b   1.000
_cell.length_c   1.000
_cell.angle_alpha   90.00
_cell.angle_beta   90.00
_cell.angle_gamma   90.00
#
_symmetry.space_group_name_H-M   'P 1'
#
loop_
_entity.id
_entity.type
_entity.pdbx_description
1 polymer ?
#
loop_
_entity_poly.entity_id
_entity_poly.type
_entity_poly.pdbx_seq_one_letter_code
_entity_poly.pdbx_strand_id
1 'polypeptide(L)'
;MKKTILGVSLSAALLVPSSFAAASEDGRLTDEQKELLEAKTEYVQSLPKQAGVQSGLSAYSGKRLTIKRGSFLAWSKDEIDWYYNGKKISKSSGFQDVGYIFPNVVRAKGIKRYYKSTGLHKWRAKKTHSIGSVTPWGDVEFASTTYTDRRWVNKKGKYGKD
;
A
#
# COMPACT_ATOMS: atom_id res chain seq x y z
N MET A 1 -31.29 48.56 38.91
CA MET A 1 -30.43 47.42 38.55
C MET A 1 -30.80 46.93 37.15
N LYS A 2 -29.99 47.22 36.13
CA LYS A 2 -30.20 46.76 34.75
C LYS A 2 -29.01 45.88 34.37
N LYS A 3 -29.25 44.59 34.09
CA LYS A 3 -28.23 43.66 33.59
C LYS A 3 -28.43 43.52 32.09
N THR A 4 -27.48 44.00 31.31
CA THR A 4 -27.46 43.83 29.85
C THR A 4 -26.49 42.69 29.54
N ILE A 5 -27.00 41.57 29.04
CA ILE A 5 -26.18 40.45 28.56
C ILE A 5 -25.99 40.67 27.06
N LEU A 6 -24.82 41.14 26.65
CA LEU A 6 -24.39 41.18 25.26
C LEU A 6 -24.01 39.76 24.83
N GLY A 7 -24.88 39.11 24.07
CA GLY A 7 -24.58 37.85 23.40
C GLY A 7 -23.73 38.13 22.16
N VAL A 8 -22.45 37.76 22.18
CA VAL A 8 -21.60 37.73 21.00
C VAL A 8 -21.85 36.41 20.28
N SER A 9 -22.66 36.42 19.23
CA SER A 9 -22.78 35.26 18.33
C SER A 9 -21.56 35.18 17.43
N LEU A 10 -20.63 34.27 17.75
CA LEU A 10 -19.49 33.96 16.90
C LEU A 10 -19.96 33.06 15.74
N SER A 11 -20.40 33.65 14.64
CA SER A 11 -20.63 32.91 13.39
C SER A 11 -19.29 32.50 12.81
N ALA A 12 -18.85 31.29 13.13
CA ALA A 12 -17.73 30.64 12.45
C ALA A 12 -18.16 30.28 11.03
N ALA A 13 -17.90 31.18 10.07
CA ALA A 13 -17.96 30.85 8.66
C ALA A 13 -16.90 29.77 8.39
N LEU A 14 -17.34 28.52 8.26
CA LEU A 14 -16.52 27.42 7.75
C LEU A 14 -16.13 27.77 6.31
N LEU A 15 -14.96 28.39 6.13
CA LEU A 15 -14.26 28.43 4.86
C LEU A 15 -13.86 26.99 4.53
N VAL A 16 -14.78 26.25 3.93
CA VAL A 16 -14.46 24.98 3.27
C VAL A 16 -13.53 25.35 2.11
N PRO A 17 -12.29 24.84 2.07
CA PRO A 17 -11.41 25.07 0.92
C PRO A 17 -12.14 24.64 -0.35
N SER A 18 -12.17 25.50 -1.35
CA SER A 18 -12.79 25.24 -2.66
C SER A 18 -12.21 24.02 -3.38
N SER A 19 -11.13 23.44 -2.87
CA SER A 19 -10.60 22.12 -3.22
C SER A 19 -11.57 20.96 -2.96
N PHE A 20 -12.62 21.15 -2.13
CA PHE A 20 -13.56 20.10 -1.75
C PHE A 20 -14.91 20.16 -2.49
N ALA A 21 -15.16 21.18 -3.31
CA ALA A 21 -16.42 21.34 -4.04
C ALA A 21 -16.48 20.60 -5.39
N ALA A 22 -15.36 20.04 -5.86
CA ALA A 22 -15.28 19.38 -7.17
C ALA A 22 -15.64 17.87 -7.15
N ALA A 23 -16.51 17.43 -6.22
CA ALA A 23 -16.90 16.03 -6.10
C ALA A 23 -18.39 15.76 -6.43
N SER A 24 -19.14 16.76 -6.94
CA SER A 24 -20.58 16.61 -7.20
C SER A 24 -21.02 16.77 -8.65
N GLU A 25 -20.11 16.91 -9.61
CA GLU A 25 -20.48 16.90 -11.03
C GLU A 25 -19.71 15.81 -11.77
N ASP A 26 -20.49 14.82 -12.24
CA ASP A 26 -20.10 13.58 -12.90
C ASP A 26 -19.30 12.59 -12.04
N GLY A 27 -19.80 11.36 -11.93
CA GLY A 27 -19.12 10.20 -11.32
C GLY A 27 -17.86 9.74 -12.07
N ARG A 28 -17.07 10.67 -12.62
CA ARG A 28 -15.81 10.45 -13.32
C ARG A 28 -14.68 10.76 -12.34
N LEU A 29 -13.87 9.73 -12.06
CA LEU A 29 -12.60 9.90 -11.35
C LEU A 29 -11.78 11.00 -12.04
N THR A 30 -11.33 11.97 -11.26
CA THR A 30 -10.39 13.00 -11.72
C THR A 30 -9.11 12.32 -12.23
N ASP A 31 -8.40 12.93 -13.16
CA ASP A 31 -7.19 12.32 -13.73
C ASP A 31 -6.10 12.10 -12.67
N GLU A 32 -6.06 12.97 -11.66
CA GLU A 32 -5.23 12.77 -10.46
C GLU A 32 -5.63 11.49 -9.71
N GLN A 33 -6.92 11.23 -9.50
CA GLN A 33 -7.41 9.99 -8.86
C GLN A 33 -7.13 8.73 -9.68
N LYS A 34 -7.11 8.83 -11.02
CA LYS A 34 -6.69 7.72 -11.89
C LYS A 34 -5.18 7.49 -11.78
N GLU A 35 -4.38 8.56 -11.77
CA GLU A 35 -2.95 8.47 -11.56
C GLU A 35 -2.61 7.90 -10.17
N LEU A 36 -3.38 8.25 -9.13
CA LEU A 36 -3.31 7.64 -7.80
C LEU A 36 -3.51 6.12 -7.87
N LEU A 37 -4.49 5.65 -8.64
CA LEU A 37 -4.79 4.22 -8.80
C LEU A 37 -3.72 3.47 -9.62
N GLU A 38 -3.11 4.15 -10.59
CA GLU A 38 -2.18 3.54 -11.56
C GLU A 38 -0.71 3.62 -11.14
N ALA A 39 -0.34 4.57 -10.29
CA ALA A 39 1.02 4.76 -9.81
C ALA A 39 1.53 3.49 -9.13
N LYS A 40 2.49 2.83 -9.78
CA LYS A 40 3.14 1.60 -9.31
C LYS A 40 4.63 1.76 -9.40
N THR A 41 5.31 1.69 -8.26
CA THR A 41 6.76 1.73 -8.19
C THR A 41 7.30 0.43 -7.61
N GLU A 42 8.38 -0.06 -8.19
CA GLU A 42 9.02 -1.32 -7.81
C GLU A 42 10.50 -1.09 -7.62
N TYR A 43 11.03 -1.52 -6.48
CA TYR A 43 12.46 -1.44 -6.21
C TYR A 43 12.91 -2.60 -5.34
N VAL A 44 14.23 -2.86 -5.36
CA VAL A 44 14.84 -3.94 -4.58
C VAL A 44 15.96 -3.40 -3.72
N GLN A 45 15.96 -3.80 -2.45
CA GLN A 45 17.00 -3.49 -1.48
C GLN A 45 17.75 -4.77 -1.08
N SER A 46 19.05 -4.65 -0.81
CA SER A 46 19.81 -5.73 -0.17
C SER A 46 19.53 -5.76 1.32
N LEU A 47 19.27 -6.95 1.86
CA LEU A 47 19.14 -7.19 3.30
C LEU A 47 20.49 -7.65 3.87
N PRO A 48 20.74 -7.41 5.17
CA PRO A 48 21.95 -7.89 5.82
C PRO A 48 22.11 -9.39 5.61
N LYS A 49 23.34 -9.82 5.35
CA LYS A 49 23.65 -11.22 5.09
C LYS A 49 23.29 -12.04 6.33
N GLN A 50 22.53 -13.10 6.16
CA GLN A 50 22.32 -14.06 7.25
C GLN A 50 23.52 -15.00 7.28
N ALA A 51 24.44 -14.74 8.22
CA ALA A 51 25.41 -15.73 8.67
C ALA A 51 24.68 -16.68 9.62
N GLY A 52 24.58 -17.96 9.26
CA GLY A 52 23.96 -18.95 10.14
C GLY A 52 24.81 -19.11 11.39
N VAL A 53 24.23 -18.84 12.57
CA VAL A 53 24.83 -19.11 13.89
C VAL A 53 24.99 -20.63 14.15
N GLN A 54 24.51 -21.49 13.27
CA GLN A 54 24.77 -22.93 13.34
C GLN A 54 25.28 -23.48 12.01
N SER A 55 26.49 -24.04 12.07
CA SER A 55 27.09 -25.01 11.15
C SER A 55 27.41 -24.55 9.70
N GLY A 56 28.59 -23.95 9.53
CA GLY A 56 29.57 -24.30 8.48
C GLY A 56 29.24 -24.18 6.98
N LEU A 57 28.02 -23.82 6.54
CA LEU A 57 27.64 -23.95 5.13
C LEU A 57 26.94 -22.71 4.55
N SER A 58 27.69 -21.99 3.70
CA SER A 58 27.27 -20.94 2.77
C SER A 58 26.53 -19.73 3.37
N ALA A 59 27.15 -18.57 3.28
CA ALA A 59 26.52 -17.32 3.70
C ALA A 59 25.38 -16.94 2.73
N TYR A 60 24.18 -16.68 3.27
CA TYR A 60 22.98 -16.36 2.49
C TYR A 60 22.87 -14.85 2.28
N SER A 61 22.79 -14.43 1.02
CA SER A 61 22.48 -13.05 0.66
C SER A 61 20.98 -12.82 0.79
N GLY A 62 20.58 -11.73 1.44
CA GLY A 62 19.19 -11.33 1.56
C GLY A 62 18.82 -10.23 0.58
N LYS A 63 17.60 -10.27 0.04
CA LYS A 63 17.00 -9.18 -0.75
C LYS A 63 15.56 -8.94 -0.31
N ARG A 64 15.14 -7.69 -0.43
CA ARG A 64 13.76 -7.21 -0.20
C ARG A 64 13.23 -6.62 -1.50
N LEU A 65 12.18 -7.21 -2.05
CA LEU A 65 11.43 -6.65 -3.17
C LEU A 65 10.28 -5.85 -2.58
N THR A 66 10.26 -4.55 -2.86
CA THR A 66 9.18 -3.67 -2.44
C THR A 66 8.38 -3.22 -3.65
N ILE A 67 7.07 -3.38 -3.57
CA ILE A 67 6.12 -2.93 -4.59
C ILE A 67 5.19 -1.94 -3.91
N LYS A 68 5.31 -0.67 -4.25
CA LYS A 68 4.39 0.36 -3.82
C LYS A 68 3.36 0.60 -4.93
N ARG A 69 2.10 0.71 -4.55
CA ARG A 69 1.02 1.19 -5.40
C ARG A 69 0.28 2.30 -4.69
N GLY A 70 -0.11 3.33 -5.42
CA GLY A 70 -0.73 4.51 -4.85
C GLY A 70 0.21 5.71 -4.73
N SER A 71 -0.27 6.74 -4.05
CA SER A 71 0.47 7.96 -3.73
C SER A 71 0.37 8.28 -2.24
N PHE A 72 0.84 9.45 -1.84
CA PHE A 72 0.79 9.93 -0.46
C PHE A 72 -0.63 9.98 0.14
N LEU A 73 -1.67 10.20 -0.66
CA LEU A 73 -3.05 10.23 -0.17
C LEU A 73 -3.63 8.84 0.12
N ALA A 74 -3.15 7.80 -0.58
CA ALA A 74 -3.59 6.42 -0.42
C ALA A 74 -2.52 5.50 -1.02
N TRP A 75 -1.90 4.66 -0.19
CA TRP A 75 -0.83 3.78 -0.62
C TRP A 75 -0.97 2.36 -0.07
N SER A 76 -0.36 1.45 -0.80
CA SER A 76 -0.13 0.07 -0.38
C SER A 76 1.30 -0.31 -0.73
N LYS A 77 1.96 -1.01 0.18
CA LYS A 77 3.33 -1.47 0.05
C LYS A 77 3.37 -2.97 0.33
N ASP A 78 3.73 -3.75 -0.68
CA ASP A 78 4.02 -5.17 -0.50
C ASP A 78 5.53 -5.36 -0.46
N GLU A 79 6.01 -6.06 0.56
CA GLU A 79 7.42 -6.40 0.73
C GLU A 79 7.58 -7.92 0.68
N ILE A 80 8.53 -8.40 -0.13
CA ILE A 80 8.92 -9.81 -0.17
C ILE A 80 10.40 -9.88 0.16
N ASP A 81 10.69 -10.47 1.31
CA ASP A 81 12.05 -10.74 1.76
C ASP A 81 12.42 -12.16 1.42
N TRP A 82 13.62 -12.37 0.88
CA TRP A 82 14.15 -13.71 0.69
C TRP A 82 15.66 -13.77 0.83
N TYR A 83 16.12 -14.88 1.39
CA TYR A 83 17.52 -15.20 1.60
C TYR A 83 17.93 -16.35 0.69
N TYR A 84 19.00 -16.18 -0.07
CA TYR A 84 19.42 -17.09 -1.13
C TYR A 84 20.95 -17.28 -1.18
N ASN A 85 21.39 -18.41 -1.72
CA ASN A 85 22.81 -18.76 -1.84
C ASN A 85 23.19 -19.38 -3.20
N GLY A 86 22.40 -19.15 -4.26
CA GLY A 86 22.59 -19.76 -5.58
C GLY A 86 22.06 -21.19 -5.69
N LYS A 87 22.09 -21.97 -4.60
CA LYS A 87 21.64 -23.36 -4.54
C LYS A 87 20.18 -23.49 -4.08
N LYS A 88 19.79 -22.73 -3.05
CA LYS A 88 18.43 -22.74 -2.48
C LYS A 88 18.03 -21.39 -1.91
N ILE A 89 16.73 -21.25 -1.61
CA ILE A 89 16.18 -20.19 -0.77
C ILE A 89 16.08 -20.74 0.66
N SER A 90 16.74 -20.09 1.64
CA SER A 90 16.70 -20.53 3.04
C SER A 90 15.43 -20.07 3.74
N LYS A 91 15.12 -18.78 3.61
CA LYS A 91 13.95 -18.14 4.21
C LYS A 91 13.32 -17.19 3.22
N SER A 92 12.00 -17.06 3.27
CA SER A 92 11.28 -16.00 2.59
C SER A 92 10.02 -15.63 3.35
N SER A 93 9.74 -14.34 3.44
CA SER A 93 8.57 -13.77 4.11
C SER A 93 7.93 -12.69 3.23
N GLY A 94 6.62 -12.53 3.37
CA GLY A 94 5.85 -11.50 2.70
C GLY A 94 5.19 -10.62 3.74
N PHE A 95 5.30 -9.32 3.59
CA PHE A 95 4.63 -8.32 4.41
C PHE A 95 3.80 -7.41 3.52
N GLN A 96 2.70 -6.91 4.06
CA GLN A 96 1.86 -5.94 3.39
C GLN A 96 1.52 -4.83 4.37
N ASP A 97 1.69 -3.60 3.92
CA ASP A 97 1.47 -2.38 4.66
C ASP A 97 0.58 -1.46 3.82
N VAL A 98 -0.32 -0.74 4.47
CA VAL A 98 -1.31 0.12 3.81
C VAL A 98 -1.49 1.38 4.62
N GLY A 99 -1.70 2.49 3.92
CA GLY A 99 -2.02 3.76 4.54
C GLY A 99 -2.89 4.62 3.64
N TYR A 100 -3.63 5.53 4.24
CA TYR A 100 -4.54 6.42 3.54
C TYR A 100 -4.83 7.66 4.38
N ILE A 101 -5.19 8.72 3.68
CA ILE A 101 -5.75 9.94 4.23
C ILE A 101 -7.22 9.94 3.84
N PHE A 102 -8.07 9.96 4.86
CA PHE A 102 -9.53 10.05 4.70
C PHE A 102 -9.89 11.25 3.81
N PRO A 103 -10.83 11.12 2.86
CA PRO A 103 -11.83 10.05 2.69
C PRO A 103 -11.40 8.82 1.88
N ASN A 104 -10.14 8.73 1.43
CA ASN A 104 -9.66 7.54 0.75
C ASN A 104 -9.53 6.37 1.74
N VAL A 105 -9.70 5.14 1.27
CA VAL A 105 -9.55 3.94 2.09
C VAL A 105 -8.75 2.89 1.33
N VAL A 106 -7.73 2.34 1.99
CA VAL A 106 -6.95 1.21 1.44
C VAL A 106 -7.09 0.01 2.36
N ARG A 107 -7.47 -1.14 1.79
CA ARG A 107 -7.62 -2.40 2.54
C ARG A 107 -6.57 -3.41 2.11
N ALA A 108 -5.74 -3.83 3.06
CA ALA A 108 -4.85 -4.98 2.92
C ALA A 108 -5.66 -6.27 2.91
N LYS A 109 -5.54 -7.08 1.84
CA LYS A 109 -6.17 -8.43 1.77
C LYS A 109 -5.16 -9.55 2.02
N GLY A 110 -3.92 -9.17 2.36
CA GLY A 110 -2.84 -10.05 2.71
C GLY A 110 -1.95 -10.44 1.53
N ILE A 111 -0.75 -10.88 1.88
CA ILE A 111 0.24 -11.46 0.98
C ILE A 111 0.42 -12.94 1.33
N LYS A 112 0.23 -13.82 0.34
CA LYS A 112 0.30 -15.28 0.52
C LYS A 112 1.28 -15.90 -0.46
N ARG A 113 2.17 -16.75 0.04
CA ARG A 113 3.01 -17.60 -0.80
C ARG A 113 2.19 -18.80 -1.25
N TYR A 114 1.89 -18.90 -2.54
CA TYR A 114 1.09 -19.98 -3.10
C TYR A 114 1.92 -21.10 -3.72
N TYR A 115 3.22 -20.85 -3.97
CA TYR A 115 4.14 -21.87 -4.47
C TYR A 115 5.46 -21.79 -3.73
N LYS A 116 5.97 -22.95 -3.31
CA LYS A 116 7.24 -23.08 -2.58
C LYS A 116 8.00 -24.30 -3.10
N SER A 117 9.17 -24.06 -3.70
CA SER A 117 10.18 -25.08 -3.98
C SER A 117 11.55 -24.63 -3.50
N THR A 118 12.53 -25.52 -3.45
CA THR A 118 13.91 -25.23 -3.02
C THR A 118 14.53 -24.05 -3.77
N GLY A 119 14.15 -23.84 -5.04
CA GLY A 119 14.73 -22.82 -5.91
C GLY A 119 13.83 -21.64 -6.28
N LEU A 120 12.53 -21.72 -6.02
CA LEU A 120 11.54 -20.76 -6.50
C LEU A 120 10.38 -20.63 -5.51
N HIS A 121 10.11 -19.41 -5.06
CA HIS A 121 8.91 -19.10 -4.29
C HIS A 121 8.04 -18.10 -5.05
N LYS A 122 6.73 -18.35 -5.11
CA LYS A 122 5.77 -17.43 -5.73
C LYS A 122 4.77 -16.90 -4.71
N TRP A 123 4.48 -15.61 -4.85
CA TRP A 123 3.73 -14.78 -3.92
C TRP A 123 2.58 -14.11 -4.65
N ARG A 124 1.46 -14.01 -3.96
CA ARG A 124 0.27 -13.28 -4.40
C ARG A 124 -0.12 -12.30 -3.30
N ALA A 125 -0.08 -11.02 -3.62
CA ALA A 125 -0.55 -9.96 -2.75
C ALA A 125 -1.85 -9.40 -3.31
N LYS A 126 -2.87 -9.30 -2.46
CA LYS A 126 -4.15 -8.68 -2.81
C LYS A 126 -4.34 -7.41 -2.00
N LYS A 127 -4.91 -6.39 -2.62
CA LYS A 127 -5.20 -5.10 -1.99
C LYS A 127 -6.38 -4.44 -2.69
N THR A 128 -7.11 -3.61 -1.96
CA THR A 128 -8.23 -2.86 -2.51
C THR A 128 -8.02 -1.39 -2.20
N HIS A 129 -8.07 -0.56 -3.25
CA HIS A 129 -8.01 0.89 -3.18
C HIS A 129 -9.42 1.43 -3.40
N SER A 130 -9.91 2.19 -2.44
CA SER A 130 -11.22 2.80 -2.46
C SER A 130 -11.06 4.32 -2.34
N ILE A 131 -11.76 5.04 -3.21
CA ILE A 131 -11.78 6.50 -3.21
C ILE A 131 -13.16 6.92 -2.75
N GLY A 132 -13.21 7.71 -1.68
CA GLY A 132 -14.43 8.24 -1.10
C GLY A 132 -14.47 9.75 -1.14
N SER A 133 -15.61 10.32 -0.75
CA SER A 133 -15.76 11.71 -0.36
C SER A 133 -16.65 11.79 0.87
N VAL A 134 -16.42 12.80 1.69
CA VAL A 134 -17.23 13.09 2.87
C VAL A 134 -18.38 13.96 2.42
N THR A 135 -19.62 13.51 2.61
CA THR A 135 -20.80 14.33 2.33
C THR A 135 -21.52 14.66 3.65
N PRO A 136 -22.32 15.75 3.69
CA PRO A 136 -23.12 16.08 4.87
C PRO A 136 -24.10 14.99 5.31
N TRP A 137 -24.39 14.01 4.44
CA TRP A 137 -25.31 12.89 4.69
C TRP A 137 -24.60 11.57 4.99
N GLY A 138 -23.26 11.57 5.07
CA GLY A 138 -22.44 10.41 5.37
C GLY A 138 -21.32 10.17 4.34
N ASP A 139 -20.51 9.17 4.63
CA ASP A 139 -19.37 8.79 3.78
C ASP A 139 -19.84 8.08 2.51
N VAL A 140 -19.39 8.54 1.35
CA VAL A 140 -19.72 7.95 0.04
C VAL A 140 -18.46 7.39 -0.60
N GLU A 141 -18.48 6.10 -0.96
CA GLU A 141 -17.42 5.45 -1.74
C GLU A 141 -17.77 5.55 -3.24
N PHE A 142 -16.93 6.27 -4.01
CA PHE A 142 -17.18 6.52 -5.43
C PHE A 142 -16.62 5.42 -6.33
N ALA A 143 -15.47 4.88 -5.97
CA ALA A 143 -14.81 3.85 -6.76
C ALA A 143 -13.97 2.92 -5.87
N SER A 144 -13.98 1.63 -6.19
CA SER A 144 -13.14 0.63 -5.56
C SER A 144 -12.43 -0.20 -6.63
N THR A 145 -11.11 -0.27 -6.56
CA THR A 145 -10.30 -1.11 -7.45
C THR A 145 -9.52 -2.12 -6.63
N THR A 146 -9.66 -3.40 -6.98
CA THR A 146 -8.89 -4.48 -6.35
C THR A 146 -7.73 -4.90 -7.23
N TYR A 147 -6.52 -4.81 -6.70
CA TYR A 147 -5.30 -5.25 -7.37
C TYR A 147 -4.83 -6.59 -6.83
N THR A 148 -4.39 -7.46 -7.72
CA THR A 148 -3.68 -8.70 -7.39
C THR A 148 -2.32 -8.70 -8.04
N ASP A 149 -1.26 -8.53 -7.24
CA ASP A 149 0.12 -8.61 -7.71
C ASP A 149 0.67 -10.02 -7.50
N ARG A 150 1.16 -10.63 -8.58
CA ARG A 150 1.84 -11.93 -8.53
C ARG A 150 3.33 -11.75 -8.77
N ARG A 151 4.13 -12.35 -7.90
CA ARG A 151 5.59 -12.24 -7.94
C ARG A 151 6.26 -13.57 -7.71
N TRP A 152 7.41 -13.75 -8.32
CA TRP A 152 8.29 -14.86 -8.03
C TRP A 152 9.66 -14.36 -7.63
N VAL A 153 10.32 -15.11 -6.74
CA VAL A 153 11.71 -14.90 -6.31
C VAL A 153 12.43 -16.23 -6.36
N ASN A 154 13.73 -16.22 -6.71
CA ASN A 154 14.48 -17.45 -6.92
C ASN A 154 15.82 -17.52 -6.15
N LYS A 155 16.40 -18.73 -6.14
CA LYS A 155 17.70 -19.05 -5.53
C LYS A 155 18.89 -18.26 -6.08
N LYS A 156 18.76 -17.64 -7.27
CA LYS A 156 19.80 -16.79 -7.88
C LYS A 156 19.66 -15.31 -7.46
N GLY A 157 18.70 -14.98 -6.59
CA GLY A 157 18.45 -13.59 -6.20
C GLY A 157 17.76 -12.75 -7.29
N LYS A 158 17.14 -13.42 -8.27
CA LYS A 158 16.30 -12.78 -9.28
C LYS A 158 14.85 -12.81 -8.84
N TYR A 159 14.09 -11.87 -9.37
CA TYR A 159 12.66 -11.70 -9.13
C TYR A 159 11.96 -11.36 -10.45
N GLY A 160 10.64 -11.55 -10.49
CA GLY A 160 9.84 -11.14 -11.63
C GLY A 160 8.35 -11.18 -11.33
N LYS A 161 7.57 -10.82 -12.36
CA LYS A 161 6.12 -10.99 -12.38
C LYS A 161 5.76 -12.29 -13.12
N ASP A 162 4.66 -12.91 -12.68
CA ASP A 162 3.96 -13.94 -13.44
C ASP A 162 3.01 -13.28 -14.45
#